data_AF-A0A7U9MN01-F1
#
_entry.id   AF-A0A7U9MN01-F1
#
_cell.length_a   1.000
_cell.length_b   1.000
_cell.length_c   1.000
_cell.angle_alpha   90.00
_cell.angle_beta   90.00
_cell.angle_gamma   90.00
#
_symmetry.space_group_name_H-M   'P 1'
#
loop_
_entity.id
_entity.type
_entity.pdbx_description
1 polymer ?
#
loop_
_entity_poly.entity_id
_entity_poly.type
_entity_poly.pdbx_seq_one_letter_code
_entity_poly.pdbx_strand_id
1 'polypeptide(L)'
;MIYIPMLKTRDEELRVLKSMKECYSDKIIPLIEVISEKYQVRYQTDENGEFIREKHKTQYRKVKCTPTEQDIITLQNLNEMLEGRKMFVDYFRFSLNKYGKNIKFESAELAFNLSNNYQLYKQKVLSVSRYKNMIPIISVKPDFDIPRSELLVRWVLPKTSGRKAGVQVVLIK
;
A
#
# COMPACT_ATOMS: atom_id res chain seq x y z
N MET A 1 -13.43 -22.37 -1.26
CA MET A 1 -13.00 -21.62 -0.06
C MET A 1 -11.76 -20.83 -0.43
N ILE A 2 -11.70 -19.53 -0.10
CA ILE A 2 -10.55 -18.65 -0.38
C ILE A 2 -9.87 -18.36 0.96
N TYR A 3 -8.54 -18.52 1.00
CA TYR A 3 -7.69 -18.10 2.11
C TYR A 3 -7.03 -16.76 1.77
N ILE A 4 -6.96 -15.86 2.75
CA ILE A 4 -6.47 -14.49 2.55
C ILE A 4 -5.36 -14.22 3.57
N PRO A 5 -4.07 -14.43 3.23
CA PRO A 5 -2.98 -13.99 4.08
C PRO A 5 -2.90 -12.46 4.06
N MET A 6 -2.89 -11.86 5.24
CA MET A 6 -2.80 -10.41 5.40
C MET A 6 -1.36 -9.99 5.67
N LEU A 7 -0.85 -9.06 4.87
CA LEU A 7 0.52 -8.54 4.92
C LEU A 7 0.50 -7.02 4.82
N LYS A 8 1.57 -6.37 5.24
CA LYS A 8 1.80 -4.92 5.11
C LYS A 8 2.99 -4.64 4.19
N THR A 9 3.11 -3.41 3.69
CA THR A 9 4.27 -2.96 2.90
C THR A 9 5.56 -2.75 3.71
N ARG A 10 5.83 -3.64 4.68
CA ARG A 10 7.10 -3.73 5.43
C ARG A 10 8.08 -4.64 4.71
N ASP A 11 9.38 -4.36 4.83
CA ASP A 11 10.41 -5.07 4.05
C ASP A 11 10.49 -6.57 4.39
N GLU A 12 10.24 -6.95 5.65
CA GLU A 12 10.13 -8.36 6.08
C GLU A 12 8.93 -9.05 5.43
N GLU A 13 7.77 -8.41 5.47
CA GLU A 13 6.51 -8.96 4.97
C GLU A 13 6.50 -9.04 3.44
N LEU A 14 7.09 -8.04 2.77
CA LEU A 14 7.32 -8.05 1.32
C LEU A 14 8.30 -9.15 0.89
N ARG A 15 9.32 -9.46 1.70
CA ARG A 15 10.20 -10.62 1.44
C ARG A 15 9.42 -11.93 1.50
N VAL A 16 8.54 -12.09 2.50
CA VAL A 16 7.64 -13.27 2.57
C VAL A 16 6.71 -13.34 1.37
N LEU A 17 6.08 -12.22 1.02
CA LEU A 17 5.21 -12.10 -0.17
C LEU A 17 5.90 -12.62 -1.43
N LYS A 18 7.15 -12.18 -1.66
CA LYS A 18 7.93 -12.61 -2.82
C LYS A 18 8.30 -14.10 -2.75
N SER A 19 8.78 -14.58 -1.60
CA SER A 19 9.21 -15.97 -1.42
C SER A 19 8.05 -16.96 -1.56
N MET A 20 6.82 -16.56 -1.22
CA MET A 20 5.63 -17.40 -1.30
C MET A 20 4.84 -17.19 -2.60
N LYS A 21 5.38 -16.51 -3.61
CA LYS A 21 4.62 -16.13 -4.83
C LYS A 21 3.91 -17.31 -5.50
N GLU A 22 4.55 -18.48 -5.51
CA GLU A 22 4.02 -19.70 -6.14
C GLU A 22 2.81 -20.29 -5.39
N CYS A 23 2.65 -19.96 -4.11
CA CYS A 23 1.52 -20.42 -3.31
C CYS A 23 0.23 -19.64 -3.62
N TYR A 24 0.32 -18.44 -4.21
CA TYR A 24 -0.84 -17.61 -4.47
C TYR A 24 -1.61 -18.10 -5.70
N SER A 25 -2.93 -18.22 -5.55
CA SER A 25 -3.84 -18.75 -6.57
C SER A 25 -5.23 -18.17 -6.35
N ASP A 26 -6.21 -18.55 -7.16
CA ASP A 26 -7.61 -18.18 -6.93
C ASP A 26 -8.17 -18.69 -5.57
N LYS A 27 -7.49 -19.65 -4.92
CA LYS A 27 -7.81 -20.14 -3.58
C LYS A 27 -7.01 -19.45 -2.47
N ILE A 28 -5.92 -18.77 -2.79
CA ILE A 28 -5.02 -18.11 -1.83
C ILE A 28 -4.64 -16.74 -2.41
N ILE A 29 -5.36 -15.70 -2.00
CA ILE A 29 -5.18 -14.33 -2.53
C ILE A 29 -4.70 -13.42 -1.39
N PRO A 30 -3.49 -12.86 -1.46
CA PRO A 30 -2.99 -12.01 -0.38
C PRO A 30 -3.75 -10.69 -0.31
N LEU A 31 -3.96 -10.19 0.91
CA LEU A 31 -4.38 -8.82 1.19
C LEU A 31 -3.17 -8.02 1.67
N ILE A 32 -2.81 -7.00 0.90
CA ILE A 32 -1.68 -6.11 1.19
C ILE A 32 -2.21 -4.78 1.71
N GLU A 33 -1.89 -4.47 2.95
CA GLU A 33 -2.09 -3.18 3.57
C GLU A 33 -0.91 -2.25 3.24
N VAL A 34 -1.14 -1.26 2.39
CA VAL A 34 -0.16 -0.22 2.08
C VAL A 34 -0.09 0.75 3.26
N ILE A 35 0.98 0.63 4.05
CA ILE A 35 1.23 1.48 5.22
C ILE A 35 2.28 2.56 4.94
N SER A 36 3.07 2.38 3.89
CA SER A 36 4.10 3.30 3.41
C SER A 36 4.29 3.13 1.90
N GLU A 37 4.63 4.24 1.23
CA GLU A 37 4.97 4.23 -0.19
C GLU A 37 6.45 3.87 -0.39
N LYS A 38 6.74 3.21 -1.50
CA LYS A 38 8.08 2.95 -2.02
C LYS A 38 8.33 3.91 -3.17
N TYR A 39 9.52 4.50 -3.17
CA TYR A 39 9.91 5.49 -4.15
C TYR A 39 11.09 4.98 -4.99
N GLN A 40 11.06 5.28 -6.28
CA GLN A 40 12.21 5.13 -7.15
C GLN A 40 13.30 6.10 -6.70
N VAL A 41 14.50 5.57 -6.47
CA VAL A 41 15.62 6.41 -6.07
C VAL A 41 16.19 7.10 -7.31
N ARG A 42 16.15 8.43 -7.32
CA ARG A 42 16.85 9.27 -8.29
C ARG A 42 18.05 9.94 -7.64
N TYR A 43 19.07 10.23 -8.45
CA TYR A 43 20.30 10.87 -8.00
C TYR A 43 20.50 12.19 -8.74
N GLN A 44 21.07 13.18 -8.05
CA GLN A 44 21.37 14.46 -8.66
C GLN A 44 22.52 14.33 -9.65
N THR A 45 22.42 15.06 -10.76
CA THR A 45 23.45 15.18 -11.79
C THR A 45 23.85 16.64 -11.96
N ASP A 46 25.12 16.87 -12.31
CA ASP A 46 25.60 18.19 -12.70
C ASP A 46 25.21 18.55 -14.14
N GLU A 47 25.68 19.71 -14.62
CA GLU A 47 25.40 20.24 -15.96
C GLU A 47 25.92 19.33 -17.09
N ASN A 48 26.90 18.47 -16.80
CA ASN A 48 27.49 17.53 -17.75
C ASN A 48 26.81 16.14 -17.68
N GLY A 49 25.82 15.96 -16.80
CA GLY A 49 25.14 14.69 -16.57
C GLY A 49 25.87 13.74 -15.61
N GLU A 50 26.96 14.18 -14.97
CA GLU A 50 27.72 13.38 -14.01
C GLU A 50 27.07 13.39 -12.63
N PHE A 51 27.13 12.27 -11.92
CA PHE A 51 26.49 12.16 -10.60
C PHE A 51 27.21 13.01 -9.56
N ILE A 52 26.46 13.89 -8.89
CA ILE A 52 26.96 14.64 -7.73
C ILE A 52 27.16 13.66 -6.57
N ARG A 53 28.35 13.70 -5.97
CA ARG A 53 28.73 12.83 -4.85
C ARG A 53 29.10 13.66 -3.63
N GLU A 54 28.61 13.23 -2.47
CA GLU A 54 28.97 13.79 -1.18
C GLU A 54 29.84 12.81 -0.39
N LYS A 55 30.78 13.34 0.39
CA LYS A 55 31.62 12.53 1.29
C LYS A 55 30.84 12.22 2.55
N HIS A 56 30.49 10.95 2.75
CA HIS A 56 29.86 10.46 3.96
C HIS A 56 30.86 9.58 4.74
N LYS A 57 31.44 10.15 5.81
CA LYS A 57 32.55 9.57 6.57
C LYS A 57 33.77 9.31 5.67
N THR A 58 34.03 8.05 5.31
CA THR A 58 35.17 7.61 4.49
C THR A 58 34.80 7.31 3.04
N GLN A 59 33.51 7.30 2.69
CA GLN A 59 33.03 6.90 1.36
C GLN A 59 32.29 8.04 0.67
N TYR A 60 32.44 8.12 -0.66
CA TYR A 60 31.62 9.00 -1.48
C TYR A 60 30.30 8.31 -1.83
N ARG A 61 29.18 8.98 -1.59
CA ARG A 61 27.84 8.50 -1.93
C ARG A 61 27.20 9.46 -2.92
N LYS A 62 26.44 8.92 -3.88
CA LYS A 62 25.65 9.74 -4.79
C LYS A 62 24.56 10.47 -4.01
N VAL A 63 24.40 11.76 -4.25
CA VAL A 63 23.37 12.57 -3.61
C VAL A 63 22.00 12.19 -4.18
N LYS A 64 21.07 11.83 -3.31
CA LYS A 64 19.70 11.45 -3.72
C LYS A 64 18.85 12.70 -3.94
N CYS A 65 17.99 12.65 -4.95
CA CYS A 65 16.92 13.63 -5.08
C CYS A 65 15.85 13.38 -4.01
N THR A 66 15.18 14.45 -3.57
CA THR A 66 13.96 14.33 -2.78
C THR A 66 12.89 13.60 -3.62
N PRO A 67 12.26 12.53 -3.10
CA PRO A 67 11.22 11.81 -3.84
C PRO A 67 10.00 12.68 -4.14
N THR A 68 9.41 12.49 -5.32
CA THR A 68 8.17 13.13 -5.77
C THR A 68 7.03 12.11 -5.90
N GLU A 69 5.79 12.55 -6.11
CA GLU A 69 4.65 11.64 -6.36
C GLU A 69 4.86 10.78 -7.62
N GLN A 70 5.57 11.29 -8.63
CA GLN A 70 5.91 10.54 -9.85
C GLN A 70 6.92 9.41 -9.57
N ASP A 71 7.65 9.48 -8.45
CA ASP A 71 8.59 8.43 -8.05
C ASP A 71 7.92 7.29 -7.30
N ILE A 72 6.62 7.37 -6.99
CA ILE A 72 5.92 6.30 -6.26
C ILE A 72 5.78 5.06 -7.15
N ILE A 73 6.41 3.98 -6.71
CA ILE A 73 6.46 2.68 -7.42
C ILE A 73 5.84 1.54 -6.62
N THR A 74 5.16 1.80 -5.50
CA THR A 74 4.64 0.76 -4.60
C THR A 74 3.77 -0.27 -5.31
N LEU A 75 2.74 0.17 -6.02
CA LEU A 75 1.82 -0.72 -6.73
C LEU A 75 2.53 -1.44 -7.89
N GLN A 76 3.41 -0.74 -8.61
CA GLN A 76 4.23 -1.35 -9.66
C GLN A 76 5.08 -2.49 -9.09
N ASN A 77 5.81 -2.23 -8.02
CA ASN A 77 6.65 -3.22 -7.34
C ASN A 77 5.84 -4.43 -6.87
N LEU A 78 4.67 -4.20 -6.26
CA LEU A 78 3.78 -5.30 -5.84
C LEU A 78 3.31 -6.14 -7.02
N ASN A 79 2.95 -5.51 -8.15
CA ASN A 79 2.53 -6.21 -9.35
C ASN A 79 3.65 -7.11 -9.91
N GLU A 80 4.85 -6.57 -9.99
CA GLU A 80 6.04 -7.27 -10.48
C GLU A 80 6.44 -8.41 -9.54
N MET A 81 6.43 -8.18 -8.22
CA MET A 81 6.77 -9.19 -7.21
C MET A 81 5.87 -10.43 -7.28
N LEU A 82 4.59 -10.24 -7.64
CA LEU A 82 3.62 -11.31 -7.73
C LEU A 82 3.34 -11.77 -9.17
N GLU A 83 4.10 -11.26 -10.15
CA GLU A 83 4.01 -11.67 -11.56
C GLU A 83 2.56 -11.64 -12.09
N GLY A 84 1.82 -10.59 -11.71
CA GLY A 84 0.43 -10.42 -12.14
C GLY A 84 -0.59 -11.33 -11.42
N ARG A 85 -0.21 -12.09 -10.39
CA ARG A 85 -1.18 -12.86 -9.57
C ARG A 85 -2.12 -11.92 -8.82
N LYS A 86 -3.34 -12.40 -8.56
CA LYS A 86 -4.38 -11.61 -7.90
C LYS A 86 -3.95 -11.21 -6.50
N MET A 87 -4.26 -9.98 -6.10
CA MET A 87 -4.10 -9.51 -4.73
C MET A 87 -5.21 -8.51 -4.38
N PHE A 88 -5.56 -8.48 -3.10
CA PHE A 88 -6.33 -7.40 -2.52
C PHE A 88 -5.38 -6.31 -2.02
N VAL A 89 -5.73 -5.04 -2.21
CA VAL A 89 -4.91 -3.90 -1.75
C VAL A 89 -5.77 -2.97 -0.93
N ASP A 90 -5.39 -2.75 0.33
CA ASP A 90 -6.01 -1.75 1.21
C ASP A 90 -4.98 -0.66 1.50
N TYR A 91 -5.36 0.59 1.28
CA TYR A 91 -4.57 1.73 1.75
C TYR A 91 -4.88 1.96 3.22
N PHE A 92 -3.94 1.56 4.09
CA PHE A 92 -4.19 1.49 5.51
C PHE A 92 -4.44 2.88 6.09
N ARG A 93 -5.49 2.96 6.91
CA ARG A 93 -5.88 4.15 7.68
C ARG A 93 -5.93 3.79 9.16
N PHE A 94 -5.87 4.76 10.06
CA PHE A 94 -6.09 4.50 11.48
C PHE A 94 -6.86 5.64 12.14
N SER A 95 -7.52 5.32 13.25
CA SER A 95 -8.12 6.33 14.13
C SER A 95 -7.08 6.78 15.15
N LEU A 96 -6.87 8.09 15.28
CA LEU A 96 -5.98 8.68 16.28
C LEU A 96 -6.38 8.28 17.70
N ASN A 97 -7.69 8.13 17.95
CA ASN A 97 -8.24 7.68 19.24
C ASN A 97 -7.73 6.29 19.65
N LYS A 98 -7.37 5.43 18.69
CA LYS A 98 -6.90 4.07 18.92
C LYS A 98 -5.38 3.96 19.11
N TYR A 99 -4.59 4.85 18.51
CA TYR A 99 -3.13 4.71 18.45
C TYR A 99 -2.34 5.64 19.38
N GLY A 100 -3.01 6.56 20.08
CA GLY A 100 -2.41 7.40 21.13
C GLY A 100 -1.38 8.41 20.62
N LYS A 101 -0.75 9.17 21.53
CA LYS A 101 0.15 10.30 21.20
C LYS A 101 1.58 9.89 20.76
N ASN A 102 1.96 8.61 20.87
CA ASN A 102 3.34 8.14 20.68
C ASN A 102 3.60 7.45 19.33
N ILE A 103 2.97 7.92 18.25
CA ILE A 103 3.20 7.37 16.91
C ILE A 103 4.45 8.02 16.32
N LYS A 104 5.44 7.20 15.90
CA LYS A 104 6.56 7.70 15.10
C LYS A 104 6.01 8.17 13.74
N PHE A 105 5.94 9.49 13.57
CA PHE A 105 5.31 10.14 12.41
C PHE A 105 5.82 9.57 11.08
N GLU A 106 7.14 9.40 10.93
CA GLU A 106 7.79 8.84 9.74
C GLU A 106 7.26 7.46 9.31
N SER A 107 6.84 6.62 10.26
CA SER A 107 6.34 5.27 10.00
C SER A 107 4.84 5.19 9.73
N ALA A 108 4.12 6.29 9.97
CA ALA A 108 2.67 6.36 9.92
C ALA A 108 2.14 7.52 9.08
N GLU A 109 3.03 8.32 8.47
CA GLU A 109 2.69 9.54 7.74
C GLU A 109 1.66 9.29 6.65
N LEU A 110 1.86 8.26 5.82
CA LEU A 110 0.89 7.89 4.78
C LEU A 110 -0.48 7.61 5.40
N ALA A 111 -0.54 6.72 6.39
CA ALA A 111 -1.79 6.34 7.01
C ALA A 111 -2.47 7.52 7.74
N PHE A 112 -1.70 8.44 8.30
CA PHE A 112 -2.18 9.69 8.89
C PHE A 112 -2.79 10.61 7.82
N ASN A 113 -2.07 10.86 6.72
CA ASN A 113 -2.52 11.69 5.62
C ASN A 113 -3.80 11.12 4.98
N LEU A 114 -3.86 9.80 4.77
CA LEU A 114 -5.03 9.13 4.24
C LEU A 114 -6.23 9.17 5.19
N SER A 115 -5.99 9.19 6.50
CA SER A 115 -7.07 9.27 7.50
C SER A 115 -7.66 10.68 7.58
N ASN A 116 -6.86 11.72 7.33
CA ASN A 116 -7.28 13.13 7.40
C ASN A 116 -7.67 13.74 6.05
N ASN A 117 -7.39 13.08 4.92
CA ASN A 117 -7.68 13.59 3.59
C ASN A 117 -8.40 12.54 2.73
N TYR A 118 -9.72 12.68 2.63
CA TYR A 118 -10.56 11.76 1.84
C TYR A 118 -10.22 11.76 0.35
N GLN A 119 -9.93 12.92 -0.25
CA GLN A 119 -9.64 13.00 -1.69
C GLN A 119 -8.33 12.28 -2.02
N LEU A 120 -7.31 12.45 -1.17
CA LEU A 120 -6.06 11.69 -1.29
C LEU A 120 -6.32 10.18 -1.16
N TYR A 121 -7.09 9.76 -0.15
CA TYR A 121 -7.44 8.35 0.04
C TYR A 121 -8.16 7.78 -1.18
N LYS A 122 -9.19 8.48 -1.67
CA LYS A 122 -9.94 8.11 -2.87
C LYS A 122 -9.03 7.95 -4.08
N GLN A 123 -8.16 8.92 -4.34
CA GLN A 123 -7.20 8.88 -5.44
C GLN A 123 -6.29 7.65 -5.35
N LYS A 124 -5.76 7.35 -4.15
CA LYS A 124 -4.88 6.18 -3.93
C LYS A 124 -5.62 4.86 -4.12
N VAL A 125 -6.83 4.70 -3.58
CA VAL A 125 -7.66 3.51 -3.80
C VAL A 125 -8.00 3.32 -5.28
N LEU A 126 -8.40 4.38 -5.99
CA LEU A 126 -8.69 4.31 -7.42
C LEU A 126 -7.46 3.96 -8.27
N SER A 127 -6.26 4.34 -7.83
CA SER A 127 -5.01 4.03 -8.54
C SER A 127 -4.70 2.53 -8.58
N VAL A 128 -5.21 1.75 -7.61
CA VAL A 128 -5.09 0.27 -7.59
C VAL A 128 -5.75 -0.34 -8.83
N SER A 129 -6.89 0.18 -9.24
CA SER A 129 -7.65 -0.32 -10.41
C SER A 129 -6.92 -0.17 -11.75
N ARG A 130 -5.78 0.54 -11.78
CA ARG A 130 -4.90 0.59 -12.96
C ARG A 130 -4.24 -0.76 -13.25
N TYR A 131 -4.18 -1.65 -12.26
CA TYR A 131 -3.60 -2.99 -12.37
C TYR A 131 -4.69 -4.05 -12.39
N LYS A 132 -4.76 -4.84 -13.48
CA LYS A 132 -5.85 -5.81 -13.73
C LYS A 132 -5.99 -6.90 -12.66
N ASN A 133 -4.89 -7.23 -11.99
CA ASN A 133 -4.80 -8.25 -10.96
C ASN A 133 -4.93 -7.70 -9.53
N MET A 134 -5.03 -6.38 -9.36
CA MET A 134 -5.19 -5.78 -8.03
C MET A 134 -6.65 -5.41 -7.81
N ILE A 135 -7.17 -5.80 -6.65
CA ILE A 135 -8.54 -5.54 -6.25
C ILE A 135 -8.49 -4.56 -5.08
N PRO A 136 -8.93 -3.28 -5.26
CA PRO A 136 -8.96 -2.34 -4.17
C PRO A 136 -9.95 -2.78 -3.10
N ILE A 137 -9.51 -2.72 -1.85
CA ILE A 137 -10.31 -2.97 -0.65
C ILE A 137 -10.39 -1.69 0.15
N ILE A 138 -11.56 -1.48 0.75
CA ILE A 138 -11.82 -0.35 1.65
C ILE A 138 -12.22 -0.92 2.99
N SER A 139 -11.36 -0.72 3.98
CA SER A 139 -11.70 -1.03 5.37
C SER A 139 -12.66 0.03 5.92
N VAL A 140 -13.90 -0.35 6.26
CA VAL A 140 -14.88 0.55 6.92
C VAL A 140 -14.40 0.86 8.34
N LYS A 141 -14.29 2.14 8.69
CA LYS A 141 -13.87 2.60 10.02
C LYS A 141 -14.91 3.58 10.58
N PRO A 142 -15.20 3.55 11.90
CA PRO A 142 -16.20 4.43 12.50
C PRO A 142 -15.91 5.92 12.30
N ASP A 143 -14.63 6.30 12.37
CA ASP A 143 -14.20 7.69 12.32
C ASP A 143 -13.83 8.15 10.89
N PHE A 144 -14.30 7.43 9.87
CA PHE A 144 -14.04 7.77 8.49
C PHE A 144 -15.28 7.50 7.63
N ASP A 145 -16.00 8.58 7.33
CA ASP A 145 -17.19 8.51 6.48
C ASP A 145 -16.82 8.52 5.00
N ILE A 146 -17.34 7.53 4.28
CA ILE A 146 -17.33 7.50 2.81
C ILE A 146 -18.77 7.63 2.34
N PRO A 147 -19.10 8.64 1.51
CA PRO A 147 -20.45 8.78 1.00
C PRO A 147 -20.89 7.52 0.26
N ARG A 148 -22.05 6.96 0.61
CA ARG A 148 -22.57 5.74 -0.03
C ARG A 148 -22.72 5.88 -1.55
N SER A 149 -22.97 7.08 -2.05
CA SER A 149 -23.05 7.40 -3.49
C SER A 149 -21.75 7.08 -4.25
N GLU A 150 -20.61 7.18 -3.58
CA GLU A 150 -19.28 6.92 -4.13
C GLU A 150 -18.89 5.44 -4.05
N LEU A 151 -19.69 4.62 -3.38
CA LEU A 151 -19.43 3.20 -3.20
C LEU A 151 -20.16 2.40 -4.28
N LEU A 152 -19.42 1.52 -4.96
CA LEU A 152 -19.96 0.43 -5.74
C LEU A 152 -19.81 -0.85 -4.90
N VAL A 153 -20.89 -1.22 -4.21
CA VAL A 153 -20.89 -2.35 -3.29
C VAL A 153 -20.94 -3.65 -4.10
N ARG A 154 -19.87 -4.46 -4.04
CA ARG A 154 -19.86 -5.86 -4.47
C ARG A 154 -19.47 -6.74 -3.30
N TRP A 155 -20.42 -7.48 -2.73
CA TRP A 155 -20.18 -8.33 -1.57
C TRP A 155 -19.28 -9.52 -1.93
N VAL A 156 -18.13 -9.65 -1.25
CA VAL A 156 -17.32 -10.88 -1.21
C VAL A 156 -17.20 -11.27 0.27
N LEU A 157 -17.76 -12.42 0.67
CA LEU A 157 -17.75 -12.88 2.06
C LEU A 157 -16.70 -13.97 2.26
N PRO A 158 -15.54 -13.69 2.89
CA PRO A 158 -14.72 -14.74 3.46
C PRO A 158 -15.29 -15.15 4.83
N LYS A 159 -15.76 -16.40 4.97
CA LYS A 159 -16.05 -16.99 6.30
C LYS A 159 -14.74 -17.50 6.90
N THR A 160 -14.26 -16.87 7.96
CA THR A 160 -13.22 -17.43 8.82
C THR A 160 -13.85 -18.28 9.93
N SER A 161 -13.21 -19.39 10.27
CA SER A 161 -13.63 -20.28 11.36
C SER A 161 -13.56 -19.56 12.70
N GLY A 162 -14.72 -19.35 13.34
CA GLY A 162 -14.82 -19.02 14.76
C GLY A 162 -15.04 -17.55 15.15
N ARG A 163 -14.76 -16.58 14.27
CA ARG A 163 -15.15 -15.16 14.47
C ARG A 163 -15.52 -14.53 13.13
N LYS A 164 -16.73 -13.95 13.03
CA LYS A 164 -17.21 -13.25 11.83
C LYS A 164 -16.40 -11.96 11.60
N ALA A 165 -15.23 -12.05 10.99
CA ALA A 165 -14.59 -10.92 10.35
C ALA A 165 -15.03 -10.93 8.88
N GLY A 166 -16.21 -10.35 8.59
CA GLY A 166 -16.61 -10.13 7.22
C GLY A 166 -15.76 -9.00 6.63
N VAL A 167 -14.95 -9.30 5.61
CA VAL A 167 -14.31 -8.25 4.82
C VAL A 167 -15.33 -7.77 3.80
N GLN A 168 -15.90 -6.58 4.00
CA GLN A 168 -16.73 -5.96 2.97
C GLN A 168 -15.81 -5.36 1.92
N VAL A 169 -15.73 -6.00 0.75
CA VAL A 169 -15.06 -5.42 -0.42
C VAL A 169 -15.97 -4.33 -0.96
N VAL A 170 -15.58 -3.08 -0.77
CA VAL A 170 -16.27 -1.95 -1.37
C VAL A 170 -15.34 -1.33 -2.40
N LEU A 171 -15.80 -1.22 -3.64
CA LEU A 171 -15.09 -0.49 -4.68
C LEU A 171 -15.54 0.97 -4.64
N ILE A 172 -14.65 1.93 -4.84
CA ILE A 172 -15.05 3.31 -5.13
C ILE A 172 -15.33 3.44 -6.63
N LYS A 173 -16.43 4.12 -6.97
CA LYS A 173 -16.78 4.50 -8.35
C LYS A 173 -15.79 5.49 -8.95
#